data_AF-A7S3N5-F1
#
_entry.id   AF-A7S3N5-F1
#
_cell.length_a   1.000
_cell.length_b   1.000
_cell.length_c   1.000
_cell.angle_alpha   90.00
_cell.angle_beta   90.00
_cell.angle_gamma   90.00
#
_symmetry.space_group_name_H-M   'P 1'
#
loop_
_entity.id
_entity.type
_entity.pdbx_description
1 polymer ?
#
loop_
_entity_poly.entity_id
_entity_poly.type
_entity_poly.pdbx_seq_one_letter_code
_entity_poly.pdbx_strand_id
1 'polypeptide(L)' 'MGLNNQQYAMGLNNQQYAMGLNNQQYAMGLNNQQYVMGLNNQQYAVGLNNQQYAMGLNNQQYAMGLNDQQYAMGLNNQQ' A
#
# COMPACT_ATOMS: atom_id res chain seq x y z
N MET A 1 10.96 8.94 7.79
CA MET A 1 11.73 7.73 8.17
C MET A 1 11.42 7.41 9.62
N GLY A 2 10.48 6.49 9.85
CA GLY A 2 10.14 6.00 11.20
C GLY A 2 10.37 4.50 11.25
N LEU A 3 10.63 3.95 12.44
CA LEU A 3 10.73 2.49 12.59
C LEU A 3 9.41 1.82 12.21
N ASN A 4 8.28 2.45 12.56
CA ASN A 4 6.95 2.01 12.20
C ASN A 4 6.17 3.17 11.58
N ASN A 5 5.35 2.87 10.57
CA ASN A 5 4.53 3.87 9.89
C ASN A 5 3.12 3.31 9.67
N GLN A 6 2.12 4.04 10.17
CA GLN A 6 0.72 3.68 10.01
C GLN A 6 -0.02 4.87 9.41
N GLN A 7 -0.67 4.65 8.27
CA GLN A 7 -1.38 5.72 7.55
C GLN A 7 -2.76 5.25 7.12
N TYR A 8 -3.75 6.12 7.33
CA TYR A 8 -5.13 5.95 6.90
C TYR A 8 -5.52 7.16 6.06
N ALA A 9 -6.10 6.93 4.89
CA ALA A 9 -6.66 7.98 4.05
C ALA A 9 -8.05 7.61 3.54
N MET A 10 -8.95 8.58 3.55
CA MET A 10 -10.28 8.48 2.98
C MET A 10 -10.56 9.74 2.17
N GLY A 11 -11.01 9.58 0.92
CA GLY A 11 -11.27 10.71 0.04
C GLY A 11 -11.41 10.30 -1.41
N LEU A 12 -11.78 11.23 -2.29
CA LEU A 12 -11.97 10.91 -3.72
C LEU A 12 -10.66 10.48 -4.39
N ASN A 13 -9.55 11.10 -4.02
CA ASN A 13 -8.22 10.78 -4.52
C ASN A 13 -7.25 10.73 -3.34
N ASN A 14 -6.56 9.60 -3.15
CA ASN A 14 -5.56 9.44 -2.11
C ASN A 14 -4.20 9.09 -2.72
N GLN A 15 -3.16 9.77 -2.23
CA GLN A 15 -1.77 9.43 -2.52
C GLN A 15 -1.04 9.27 -1.19
N GLN A 16 -0.46 8.10 -0.95
CA GLN A 16 0.23 7.79 0.31
C GLN A 16 1.65 7.28 0.04
N TYR A 17 2.59 7.77 0.84
CA TYR A 17 3.98 7.32 0.83
C TYR A 17 4.43 7.00 2.25
N ALA A 18 4.97 5.81 2.46
CA ALA A 18 5.56 5.41 3.73
C ALA A 18 6.94 4.76 3.53
N MET A 19 7.86 5.14 4.42
CA MET A 19 9.19 4.53 4.53
C MET A 19 9.50 4.21 6.00
N GLY A 20 9.84 2.96 6.29
CA GLY A 20 10.11 2.46 7.65
C GLY A 20 10.41 0.96 7.71
N LEU A 21 10.67 0.40 8.89
CA LEU A 21 10.88 -1.05 9.01
C LEU A 21 9.57 -1.81 8.87
N ASN A 22 8.51 -1.32 9.52
CA ASN A 22 7.16 -1.85 9.38
C ASN A 22 6.21 -0.75 8.90
N ASN A 23 5.49 -1.01 7.81
CA ASN A 23 4.52 -0.08 7.27
C ASN A 23 3.15 -0.74 7.14
N GLN A 24 2.12 -0.04 7.60
CA GLN A 24 0.73 -0.42 7.38
C GLN A 24 0.00 0.77 6.76
N GLN A 25 -0.57 0.56 5.58
CA GLN A 25 -1.32 1.59 4.87
C GLN A 25 -2.72 1.12 4.52
N TYR A 26 -3.68 2.02 4.74
CA TYR A 26 -5.07 1.85 4.34
C TYR A 26 -5.54 3.08 3.55
N ALA A 27 -6.11 2.86 2.38
CA ALA A 27 -6.74 3.90 1.58
C ALA A 27 -8.14 3.48 1.11
N MET A 28 -9.09 4.40 1.20
CA MET A 28 -10.43 4.24 0.64
C MET A 28 -10.80 5.47 -0.19
N GLY A 29 -11.17 5.27 -1.46
CA GLY A 29 -11.40 6.38 -2.38
C GLY A 29 -11.69 5.97 -3.81
N LEU A 30 -12.05 6.89 -4.69
CA LEU A 30 -12.26 6.54 -6.11
C LEU A 30 -10.94 6.18 -6.79
N ASN A 31 -9.89 6.97 -6.53
CA ASN A 31 -8.54 6.68 -7.01
C ASN A 31 -7.56 6.64 -5.83
N ASN A 32 -6.83 5.54 -5.69
CA ASN A 32 -5.80 5.42 -4.66
C ASN A 32 -4.45 5.07 -5.29
N GLN A 33 -3.40 5.76 -4.85
CA GLN A 33 -2.02 5.40 -5.15
C GLN A 33 -1.24 5.26 -3.85
N GLN A 34 -0.66 4.08 -3.62
CA GLN A 34 0.09 3.76 -2.42
C GLN A 34 1.50 3.32 -2.80
N TYR A 35 2.50 3.90 -2.13
CA TYR A 35 3.89 3.51 -2.28
C TYR A 35 4.53 3.28 -0.90
N VAL A 36 5.10 2.10 -0.71
CA VAL A 36 5.70 1.70 0.55
C VAL A 36 7.06 1.06 0.35
N MET A 37 8.03 1.51 1.16
CA MET A 37 9.35 0.89 1.29
C MET A 37 9.62 0.50 2.74
N GLY A 38 9.92 -0.77 2.99
CA GLY A 38 10.23 -1.27 4.34
C GLY A 38 10.49 -2.76 4.41
N LEU A 39 10.88 -3.27 5.58
CA LEU A 39 11.11 -4.72 5.73
C LEU A 39 9.81 -5.51 5.71
N ASN A 40 8.78 -5.03 6.42
CA ASN A 40 7.45 -5.63 6.46
C ASN A 40 6.40 -4.59 6.06
N ASN A 41 5.65 -4.87 4.99
CA ASN A 41 4.67 -3.94 4.46
C ASN A 41 3.31 -4.63 4.37
N GLN A 42 2.27 -3.95 4.85
CA GLN A 42 0.88 -4.34 4.66
C GLN A 42 0.13 -3.18 4.03
N GLN A 43 -0.51 -3.42 2.88
CA GLN A 43 -1.22 -2.41 2.13
C GLN A 43 -2.65 -2.87 1.86
N TYR A 44 -3.61 -1.98 2.09
CA TYR A 44 -5.00 -2.18 1.77
C TYR A 44 -5.55 -0.96 1.03
N ALA A 45 -6.14 -1.18 -0.14
CA ALA A 45 -6.80 -0.15 -0.94
C ALA A 45 -8.19 -0.61 -1.39
N VAL A 46 -9.19 0.26 -1.23
CA VAL A 46 -10.53 0.05 -1.78
C VAL A 46 -10.92 1.26 -2.63
N GLY A 47 -11.30 1.02 -3.87
CA GLY A 47 -11.62 2.10 -4.81
C GLY A 47 -12.02 1.67 -6.20
N LEU A 48 -12.25 2.62 -7.10
CA LEU A 48 -12.51 2.26 -8.51
C LEU A 48 -11.20 2.02 -9.26
N ASN A 49 -10.18 2.82 -9.01
CA ASN A 49 -8.82 2.64 -9.54
C ASN A 49 -7.82 2.62 -8.40
N ASN A 50 -7.08 1.53 -8.23
CA ASN A 50 -6.03 1.43 -7.22
C ASN A 50 -4.69 1.10 -7.86
N GLN A 51 -3.64 1.78 -7.43
CA GLN A 51 -2.27 1.42 -7.75
C GLN A 51 -1.47 1.27 -6.46
N GLN A 52 -0.90 0.09 -6.23
CA GLN A 52 -0.13 -0.23 -5.04
C GLN A 52 1.29 -0.66 -5.44
N TYR A 53 2.28 -0.07 -4.78
CA TYR A 53 3.68 -0.45 -4.89
C TYR A 53 4.26 -0.73 -3.51
N ALA A 54 4.82 -1.92 -3.32
CA ALA A 54 5.55 -2.30 -2.11
C ALA A 54 6.92 -2.85 -2.46
N MET A 55 7.93 -2.43 -1.71
CA MET A 55 9.27 -3.01 -1.75
C MET A 55 9.71 -3.35 -0.33
N GLY A 56 10.08 -4.62 -0.11
CA GLY A 56 10.40 -5.12 1.22
C GLY A 56 10.75 -6.60 1.29
N LEU A 57 11.06 -7.11 2.49
CA LEU A 57 11.30 -8.54 2.66
C LEU A 57 9.98 -9.32 2.69
N ASN A 58 8.99 -8.81 3.43
CA ASN A 58 7.65 -9.38 3.52
C ASN A 58 6.63 -8.33 3.11
N ASN A 59 5.88 -8.59 2.05
CA ASN A 59 4.82 -7.72 1.56
C ASN A 59 3.50 -8.47 1.50
N GLN A 60 2.47 -7.86 2.06
CA GLN A 60 1.08 -8.26 1.88
C GLN A 60 0.31 -7.10 1.29
N GLN A 61 -0.35 -7.36 0.16
CA GLN A 61 -1.13 -6.35 -0.54
C GLN A 61 -2.56 -6.83 -0.69
N TYR A 62 -3.50 -5.91 -0.59
CA TYR A 62 -4.89 -6.13 -0.91
C TYR A 62 -5.44 -4.91 -1.61
N ALA A 63 -6.04 -5.13 -2.79
CA ALA A 63 -6.77 -4.12 -3.53
C ALA A 63 -8.15 -4.67 -3.89
N MET A 64 -9.16 -3.82 -3.77
CA MET A 64 -10.49 -4.11 -4.29
C MET A 64 -10.97 -2.91 -5.10
N GLY A 65 -11.24 -3.15 -6.38
CA GLY A 65 -11.68 -2.15 -7.31
C GLY A 65 -11.91 -2.65 -8.73
N LEU A 66 -12.36 -1.75 -9.60
CA LEU A 66 -12.58 -2.08 -11.01
C LEU A 66 -11.26 -2.16 -11.77
N ASN A 67 -10.30 -1.28 -11.46
CA ASN A 67 -8.98 -1.23 -12.08
C ASN A 67 -7.91 -1.23 -11.00
N ASP A 68 -7.44 -2.41 -10.63
CA ASP A 68 -6.39 -2.58 -9.63
C ASP A 68 -5.07 -2.96 -10.29
N GLN A 69 -4.01 -2.27 -9.92
CA GLN A 69 -2.64 -2.60 -10.27
C GLN A 69 -1.80 -2.75 -9.00
N GLN A 70 -1.15 -3.89 -8.87
CA GLN A 70 -0.32 -4.20 -7.72
C GLN A 70 1.08 -4.59 -8.18
N TYR A 71 2.07 -3.99 -7.55
CA TYR A 71 3.46 -4.36 -7.68
C TYR A 71 4.06 -4.59 -6.30
N ALA A 72 4.60 -5.78 -6.09
CA ALA A 72 5.39 -6.10 -4.90
C ALA A 72 6.74 -6.65 -5.33
N MET A 73 7.79 -6.21 -4.65
CA MET A 73 9.14 -6.77 -4.75
C MET A 73 9.62 -7.16 -3.36
N GLY A 74 9.93 -8.44 -3.18
CA GLY A 74 10.33 -8.98 -1.89
C GLY A 74 10.52 -10.48 -1.88
N LEU A 75 11.13 -10.98 -0.79
CA LEU A 75 11.36 -12.42 -0.62
C LEU A 75 10.05 -13.17 -0.37
N ASN A 76 9.11 -12.56 0.37
CA ASN A 76 7.78 -13.09 0.61
C ASN A 76 6.75 -12.05 0.16
N ASN A 77 6.16 -12.26 -1.02
CA ASN A 77 5.10 -11.42 -1.54
C ASN A 77 3.79 -12.19 -1.60
N GLN A 78 2.73 -11.62 -1.03
CA GLN A 78 1.37 -12.14 -1.07
C GLN A 78 0.42 -11.04 -1.53
N GLN A 79 -0.52 -11.42 -2.40
CA GLN A 79 -1.59 -10.58 -2.96
C GLN A 79 -2.95 -11.20 -2.66
#